data_AF-A0A352HN11-F1
#
_entry.id   AF-A0A352HN11-F1
#
_cell.length_a   1.000
_cell.length_b   1.000
_cell.length_c   1.000
_cell.angle_alpha   90.00
_cell.angle_beta   90.00
_cell.angle_gamma   90.00
#
_symmetry.space_group_name_H-M   'P 1'
#
loop_
_entity.id
_entity.type
_entity.pdbx_description
1 polymer ?
#
loop_
_entity_poly.entity_id
_entity_poly.type
_entity_poly.pdbx_seq_one_letter_code
_entity_poly.pdbx_strand_id
1 'polypeptide(L)'
;CEFGMQMNIRWSQISIHDNFIEKGRVPNFVVHAMGDVWGESNSTYGVVNFSDNKFVCYNYAYNGDRPPVAEVSEHDILLKTREGVAPYSLELCRNYRITANNDTISFHPTGIMLATQNIDGNGVAGDIRPFTAFNGHSHFLSDRSAIHRGLELEQSRNFNAVPSICIEAWSSTYVEKASTKQASKALAAAVSGAATVSCAFYAYAVMDDKRGLSSELFRLDFKGRASYVCDKTDKNGNTTKVPCGNVYRLRWKGSQLPCIVRLVRKETVLLGKTEYRIAEVPVCGARFLYDNSVSVNGHLWRTPTASELSKIESDITSCNSIPASLHPEFVSAAPGLSAIEFRDDNVTCQASALPTEGSWEQGDIVFNTTEPTNGNPQPGFWIKGGNGWIER
;
A
#
# COMPACT_ATOMS: atom_id res chain seq x y z
N CYS A 1 4.88 -27.21 11.27
CA CYS A 1 3.97 -26.32 10.53
C CYS A 1 4.73 -25.05 10.21
N GLU A 2 4.67 -24.53 8.98
CA GLU A 2 5.02 -23.13 8.74
C GLU A 2 4.15 -22.28 9.67
N PHE A 3 4.69 -21.24 10.30
CA PHE A 3 3.97 -20.45 11.29
C PHE A 3 2.82 -19.65 10.61
N GLY A 4 1.68 -20.30 10.35
CA GLY A 4 0.50 -19.77 9.68
C GLY A 4 -0.32 -20.84 8.94
N MET A 5 -1.56 -20.53 8.58
CA MET A 5 -2.44 -21.40 7.80
C MET A 5 -2.27 -21.13 6.30
N GLN A 6 -2.06 -22.18 5.49
CA GLN A 6 -2.19 -22.11 4.03
C GLN A 6 -3.26 -23.09 3.54
N MET A 7 -4.29 -22.57 2.87
CA MET A 7 -5.32 -23.35 2.19
C MET A 7 -5.05 -23.37 0.69
N ASN A 8 -5.01 -24.58 0.12
CA ASN A 8 -4.84 -24.80 -1.31
C ASN A 8 -6.21 -25.13 -1.94
N ILE A 9 -6.66 -24.30 -2.87
CA ILE A 9 -7.95 -24.41 -3.55
C ILE A 9 -7.71 -24.88 -4.98
N ARG A 10 -8.32 -26.02 -5.34
CA ARG A 10 -8.18 -26.65 -6.67
C ARG A 10 -9.55 -27.06 -7.18
N TRP A 11 -9.88 -26.71 -8.43
CA TRP A 11 -11.14 -27.06 -9.12
C TRP A 11 -12.39 -26.95 -8.24
N SER A 12 -12.49 -25.88 -7.47
CA SER A 12 -13.54 -25.73 -6.45
C SER A 12 -14.47 -24.58 -6.78
N GLN A 13 -15.74 -24.78 -6.48
CA GLN A 13 -16.68 -23.70 -6.22
C GLN A 13 -16.77 -23.53 -4.71
N ILE A 14 -16.16 -22.48 -4.17
CA ILE A 14 -16.04 -22.29 -2.73
C ILE A 14 -16.23 -20.83 -2.35
N SER A 15 -16.88 -20.61 -1.21
CA SER A 15 -16.97 -19.30 -0.57
C SER A 15 -16.27 -19.36 0.78
N ILE A 16 -15.39 -18.40 1.04
CA ILE A 16 -14.61 -18.27 2.26
C ILE A 16 -14.93 -16.91 2.85
N HIS A 17 -15.62 -16.90 4.00
CA HIS A 17 -16.09 -15.66 4.57
C HIS A 17 -16.07 -15.59 6.10
N ASP A 18 -16.03 -14.36 6.62
CA ASP A 18 -16.07 -14.03 8.05
C ASP A 18 -14.92 -14.61 8.89
N ASN A 19 -13.74 -14.77 8.29
CA ASN A 19 -12.58 -15.38 8.97
C ASN A 19 -11.58 -14.34 9.51
N PHE A 20 -10.93 -14.69 10.61
CA PHE A 20 -9.64 -14.12 11.02
C PHE A 20 -8.53 -15.10 10.62
N ILE A 21 -7.65 -14.66 9.73
CA ILE A 21 -6.59 -15.48 9.15
C ILE A 21 -5.25 -14.91 9.60
N GLU A 22 -4.54 -15.63 10.46
CA GLU A 22 -3.20 -15.24 10.87
C GLU A 22 -2.21 -15.38 9.70
N LYS A 23 -1.52 -14.28 9.37
CA LYS A 23 -0.53 -14.29 8.29
C LYS A 23 0.75 -15.00 8.73
N GLY A 24 1.27 -15.83 7.83
CA GLY A 24 2.52 -16.56 8.02
C GLY A 24 3.59 -16.18 7.00
N ARG A 25 4.60 -17.06 6.85
CA ARG A 25 5.71 -16.89 5.89
C ARG A 25 5.31 -17.05 4.41
N VAL A 26 4.12 -17.57 4.17
CA VAL A 26 3.57 -17.84 2.83
C VAL A 26 2.18 -17.22 2.70
N PRO A 27 1.68 -17.00 1.47
CA PRO A 27 0.29 -16.61 1.25
C PRO A 27 -0.68 -17.61 1.89
N ASN A 28 -1.72 -17.10 2.53
CA ASN A 28 -2.67 -17.92 3.27
C ASN A 28 -3.62 -18.70 2.35
N PHE A 29 -3.89 -18.19 1.15
CA PHE A 29 -4.68 -18.90 0.15
C PHE A 29 -3.87 -19.07 -1.13
N VAL A 30 -3.98 -20.25 -1.73
CA VAL A 30 -3.38 -20.56 -3.02
C VAL A 30 -4.48 -21.11 -3.92
N VAL A 31 -4.83 -20.38 -4.97
CA VAL A 31 -5.79 -20.82 -5.99
C VAL A 31 -4.99 -21.41 -7.16
N HIS A 32 -5.19 -22.69 -7.43
CA HIS A 32 -4.43 -23.41 -8.45
C HIS A 32 -5.14 -23.46 -9.80
N ALA A 33 -4.38 -23.18 -10.85
CA ALA A 33 -4.61 -23.67 -12.20
C ALA A 33 -3.83 -24.98 -12.35
N MET A 34 -4.44 -26.14 -12.12
CA MET A 34 -3.69 -27.39 -12.31
C MET A 34 -4.59 -28.47 -12.85
N GLY A 35 -4.41 -28.78 -14.13
CA GLY A 35 -4.76 -30.04 -14.77
C GLY A 35 -3.78 -31.14 -14.46
N ASP A 36 -4.24 -32.38 -14.49
CA ASP A 36 -3.39 -33.53 -14.63
C ASP A 36 -2.59 -33.49 -15.95
N VAL A 37 -1.50 -34.25 -15.98
CA VAL A 37 -0.37 -34.21 -16.93
C VAL A 37 -0.76 -34.56 -18.38
N TRP A 38 -2.05 -34.76 -18.67
CA TRP A 38 -2.56 -35.34 -19.91
C TRP A 38 -3.70 -34.53 -20.55
N GLY A 39 -3.58 -33.20 -20.48
CA GLY A 39 -4.46 -32.28 -21.19
C GLY A 39 -5.63 -31.86 -20.33
N GLU A 40 -5.53 -30.66 -19.77
CA GLU A 40 -6.71 -29.92 -19.37
C GLU A 40 -7.37 -29.38 -20.66
N SER A 41 -8.33 -30.13 -21.19
CA SER A 41 -9.42 -29.50 -21.89
C SER A 41 -9.99 -28.40 -20.99
N ASN A 42 -10.31 -27.26 -21.59
CA ASN A 42 -10.96 -26.04 -21.06
C ASN A 42 -12.22 -26.21 -20.17
N SER A 43 -12.47 -27.37 -19.55
CA SER A 43 -13.77 -27.78 -19.01
C SER A 43 -13.94 -27.65 -17.49
N THR A 44 -12.89 -27.50 -16.69
CA THR A 44 -13.03 -27.49 -15.22
C THR A 44 -12.81 -26.09 -14.65
N TYR A 45 -13.90 -25.44 -14.26
CA TYR A 45 -13.95 -24.03 -13.82
C TYR A 45 -14.06 -23.92 -12.30
N GLY A 46 -13.15 -23.17 -11.70
CA GLY A 46 -13.23 -22.81 -10.29
C GLY A 46 -13.85 -21.43 -10.09
N VAL A 47 -14.75 -21.30 -9.11
CA VAL A 47 -15.27 -20.01 -8.63
C VAL A 47 -14.90 -19.88 -7.17
N VAL A 48 -14.15 -18.85 -6.82
CA VAL A 48 -13.70 -18.64 -5.46
C VAL A 48 -14.17 -17.28 -4.97
N ASN A 49 -15.04 -17.29 -3.98
CA ASN A 49 -15.55 -16.06 -3.38
C ASN A 49 -14.86 -15.84 -2.04
N PHE A 50 -14.21 -14.70 -1.86
CA PHE A 50 -13.71 -14.27 -0.57
C PHE A 50 -14.53 -13.07 -0.09
N SER A 51 -15.17 -13.18 1.08
CA SER A 51 -15.87 -12.04 1.65
C SER A 51 -15.60 -11.82 3.13
N ASP A 52 -15.48 -10.56 3.55
CA ASP A 52 -15.39 -10.16 4.97
C ASP A 52 -14.21 -10.76 5.76
N ASN A 53 -13.21 -11.33 5.09
CA ASN A 53 -12.04 -11.90 5.73
C ASN A 53 -11.08 -10.83 6.27
N LYS A 54 -10.36 -11.17 7.34
CA LYS A 54 -9.36 -10.32 8.00
C LYS A 54 -8.02 -11.05 8.10
N PHE A 55 -7.05 -10.59 7.33
CA PHE A 55 -5.67 -11.09 7.38
C PHE A 55 -4.91 -10.36 8.49
N VAL A 56 -4.56 -11.07 9.55
CA VAL A 56 -4.00 -10.49 10.77
C VAL A 56 -2.48 -10.53 10.73
N CYS A 57 -1.87 -9.34 10.72
CA CYS A 57 -0.43 -9.14 10.90
C CYS A 57 -0.12 -8.96 12.38
N TYR A 58 0.52 -9.94 13.03
CA TYR A 58 1.03 -9.76 14.38
C TYR A 58 2.39 -9.06 14.34
N ASN A 59 2.50 -7.92 15.03
CA ASN A 59 3.77 -7.20 15.16
C ASN A 59 4.70 -7.79 16.22
N TYR A 60 4.24 -8.79 16.98
CA TYR A 60 4.99 -9.40 18.07
C TYR A 60 5.09 -10.93 17.92
N ALA A 61 6.23 -11.48 18.31
CA ALA A 61 6.43 -12.92 18.36
C ALA A 61 5.97 -13.43 19.75
N TYR A 62 4.81 -14.09 19.81
CA TYR A 62 4.34 -14.69 21.07
C TYR A 62 5.07 -16.00 21.32
N ASN A 63 5.99 -16.01 22.28
CA ASN A 63 6.70 -17.20 22.77
C ASN A 63 7.37 -18.08 21.69
N GLY A 64 7.68 -17.53 20.52
CA GLY A 64 8.25 -18.29 19.39
C GLY A 64 7.22 -19.06 18.55
N ASP A 65 5.93 -18.95 18.84
CA ASP A 65 4.84 -19.61 18.08
C ASP A 65 4.42 -18.85 16.82
N ARG A 66 5.00 -17.66 16.59
CA ARG A 66 4.72 -16.79 15.45
C ARG A 66 5.98 -16.51 14.65
N PRO A 67 5.90 -16.35 13.31
CA PRO A 67 7.07 -15.97 12.56
C PRO A 67 7.48 -14.55 12.97
N PRO A 68 8.79 -14.24 12.96
CA PRO A 68 9.24 -12.85 13.05
C PRO A 68 8.51 -11.99 12.02
N VAL A 69 8.10 -10.78 12.41
CA VAL A 69 7.31 -9.90 11.53
C VAL A 69 8.00 -9.58 10.20
N ALA A 70 9.34 -9.64 10.17
CA ALA A 70 10.15 -9.46 8.98
C ALA A 70 10.04 -10.61 7.96
N GLU A 71 9.51 -11.75 8.38
CA GLU A 71 9.38 -12.96 7.58
C GLU A 71 7.92 -13.22 7.17
N VAL A 72 6.98 -12.38 7.61
CA VAL A 72 5.57 -12.48 7.21
C VAL A 72 5.45 -12.16 5.72
N SER A 73 4.75 -13.02 4.98
CA SER A 73 4.50 -12.86 3.55
C SER A 73 3.77 -11.56 3.26
N GLU A 74 4.33 -10.78 2.33
CA GLU A 74 3.70 -9.58 1.78
C GLU A 74 2.47 -9.89 0.92
N HIS A 75 2.19 -11.15 0.58
CA HIS A 75 1.01 -11.53 -0.20
C HIS A 75 0.03 -12.35 0.63
N ASP A 76 -1.26 -12.11 0.43
CA ASP A 76 -2.36 -12.78 1.15
C ASP A 76 -2.89 -13.98 0.37
N ILE A 77 -3.02 -13.83 -0.95
CA ILE A 77 -3.51 -14.85 -1.87
C ILE A 77 -2.53 -15.00 -3.03
N LEU A 78 -2.19 -16.24 -3.37
CA LEU A 78 -1.39 -16.62 -4.52
C LEU A 78 -2.27 -17.23 -5.61
N LEU A 79 -2.22 -16.64 -6.80
CA LEU A 79 -2.94 -17.05 -7.99
C LEU A 79 -1.97 -17.80 -8.91
N LYS A 80 -2.08 -19.12 -8.97
CA LYS A 80 -1.22 -19.91 -9.85
C LYS A 80 -1.83 -20.02 -11.24
N THR A 81 -1.02 -19.82 -12.27
CA THR A 81 -1.39 -20.04 -13.67
C THR A 81 -0.66 -21.26 -14.21
N ARG A 82 -1.20 -21.87 -15.28
CA ARG A 82 -0.50 -22.93 -16.01
C ARG A 82 -0.35 -22.52 -17.46
N GLU A 83 0.88 -22.46 -17.95
CA GLU A 83 1.20 -21.98 -19.30
C GLU A 83 0.52 -20.63 -19.63
N GLY A 84 0.45 -19.74 -18.64
CA GLY A 84 -0.20 -18.43 -18.75
C GLY A 84 -1.73 -18.46 -18.59
N VAL A 85 -2.36 -19.62 -18.41
CA VAL A 85 -3.81 -19.76 -18.26
C VAL A 85 -4.23 -19.75 -16.79
N ALA A 86 -5.20 -18.90 -16.45
CA ALA A 86 -5.94 -18.93 -15.18
C ALA A 86 -7.39 -19.41 -15.45
N PRO A 87 -7.73 -20.68 -15.16
CA PRO A 87 -9.04 -21.25 -15.46
C PRO A 87 -10.10 -20.97 -14.37
N TYR A 88 -9.78 -20.17 -13.37
CA TYR A 88 -10.66 -19.81 -12.26
C TYR A 88 -11.11 -18.35 -12.34
N SER A 89 -12.17 -18.03 -11.61
CA SER A 89 -12.57 -16.66 -11.32
C SER A 89 -12.65 -16.42 -9.81
N LEU A 90 -12.33 -15.21 -9.40
CA LEU A 90 -12.37 -14.77 -8.01
C LEU A 90 -13.31 -13.59 -7.86
N GLU A 91 -14.17 -13.64 -6.86
CA GLU A 91 -14.90 -12.47 -6.37
C GLU A 91 -14.37 -12.06 -5.00
N LEU A 92 -14.01 -10.79 -4.85
CA LEU A 92 -13.48 -10.24 -3.61
C LEU A 92 -14.44 -9.19 -3.07
N CYS A 93 -14.80 -9.30 -1.79
CA CYS A 93 -15.69 -8.38 -1.11
C CYS A 93 -15.23 -8.13 0.34
N ARG A 94 -14.79 -6.92 0.70
CA ARG A 94 -14.40 -6.54 2.08
C ARG A 94 -13.32 -7.44 2.74
N ASN A 95 -12.30 -7.80 1.97
CA ASN A 95 -11.15 -8.56 2.49
C ASN A 95 -10.05 -7.58 2.89
N TYR A 96 -9.63 -7.57 4.14
CA TYR A 96 -8.72 -6.56 4.65
C TYR A 96 -7.57 -7.14 5.45
N ARG A 97 -6.45 -6.43 5.48
CA ARG A 97 -5.42 -6.60 6.50
C ARG A 97 -5.74 -5.78 7.74
N ILE A 98 -5.48 -6.37 8.90
CA ILE A 98 -5.48 -5.71 10.19
C ILE A 98 -4.20 -6.03 10.94
N THR A 99 -3.87 -5.24 11.96
CA THR A 99 -2.62 -5.41 12.71
C THR A 99 -2.89 -5.65 14.19
N ALA A 100 -2.19 -6.62 14.77
CA ALA A 100 -2.23 -6.91 16.19
C ALA A 100 -0.91 -6.48 16.85
N ASN A 101 -1.03 -5.65 17.89
CA ASN A 101 0.08 -5.13 18.68
C ASN A 101 0.05 -5.76 20.09
N ASN A 102 1.10 -5.53 20.90
CA ASN A 102 1.32 -6.25 22.17
C ASN A 102 0.16 -6.18 23.17
N ASP A 103 -0.65 -5.14 23.10
CA ASP A 103 -1.74 -4.86 24.04
C ASP A 103 -3.13 -4.89 23.42
N THR A 104 -3.26 -4.86 22.07
CA THR A 104 -4.56 -4.73 21.40
C THR A 104 -4.50 -5.15 19.92
N ILE A 105 -5.58 -5.79 19.44
CA ILE A 105 -5.83 -5.95 18.00
C ILE A 105 -6.40 -4.63 17.46
N SER A 106 -5.68 -4.03 16.52
CA SER A 106 -6.09 -2.79 15.90
C SER A 106 -6.90 -3.04 14.62
N PHE A 107 -8.19 -2.68 14.69
CA PHE A 107 -9.13 -2.77 13.58
C PHE A 107 -9.03 -1.54 12.67
N HIS A 108 -7.85 -1.33 12.09
CA HIS A 108 -7.62 -0.31 11.06
C HIS A 108 -7.36 -0.98 9.71
N PRO A 109 -8.39 -1.13 8.86
CA PRO A 109 -8.31 -1.93 7.66
C PRO A 109 -7.39 -1.31 6.62
N THR A 110 -6.51 -2.15 6.10
CA THR A 110 -5.71 -1.87 4.89
C THR A 110 -6.01 -2.93 3.84
N GLY A 111 -5.73 -2.63 2.58
CA GLY A 111 -5.96 -3.53 1.47
C GLY A 111 -5.10 -4.81 1.56
N ILE A 112 -5.60 -5.86 0.93
CA ILE A 112 -4.85 -7.10 0.72
C ILE A 112 -3.92 -6.98 -0.49
N MET A 113 -2.97 -7.91 -0.60
CA MET A 113 -2.05 -8.01 -1.73
C MET A 113 -2.14 -9.41 -2.34
N LEU A 114 -2.17 -9.45 -3.67
CA LEU A 114 -2.20 -10.67 -4.46
C LEU A 114 -0.84 -10.91 -5.13
N ALA A 115 -0.50 -12.17 -5.32
CA ALA A 115 0.62 -12.58 -6.16
C ALA A 115 0.18 -13.56 -7.25
N THR A 116 0.98 -13.66 -8.30
CA THR A 116 0.86 -14.64 -9.37
C THR A 116 2.06 -15.57 -9.40
N GLN A 117 1.88 -16.79 -9.87
CA GLN A 117 2.98 -17.71 -10.17
C GLN A 117 2.60 -18.59 -11.35
N ASN A 118 3.37 -18.55 -12.43
CA ASN A 118 3.16 -19.42 -13.57
C ASN A 118 3.83 -20.77 -13.36
N ILE A 119 3.13 -21.84 -13.73
CA ILE A 119 3.61 -23.22 -13.77
C ILE A 119 3.73 -23.61 -15.25
N ASP A 120 4.88 -24.13 -15.65
CA ASP A 120 5.08 -24.57 -17.03
C ASP A 120 4.35 -25.90 -17.34
N GLY A 121 4.37 -26.33 -18.60
CA GLY A 121 3.76 -27.59 -19.04
C GLY A 121 4.28 -28.82 -18.29
N ASN A 122 5.52 -28.77 -17.78
CA ASN A 122 6.19 -29.83 -17.02
C ASN A 122 5.89 -29.78 -15.51
N GLY A 123 5.07 -28.83 -15.05
CA GLY A 123 4.74 -28.67 -13.64
C GLY A 123 5.80 -27.90 -12.82
N VAL A 124 6.78 -27.28 -13.47
CA VAL A 124 7.81 -26.47 -12.80
C VAL A 124 7.24 -25.09 -12.49
N ALA A 125 7.28 -24.72 -11.20
CA ALA A 125 6.81 -23.43 -10.75
C ALA A 125 7.87 -22.34 -10.98
N GLY A 126 7.47 -21.25 -11.64
CA GLY A 126 8.29 -20.05 -11.78
C GLY A 126 8.27 -19.17 -10.53
N ASP A 127 8.82 -17.97 -10.68
CA ASP A 127 8.88 -16.99 -9.58
C ASP A 127 7.49 -16.48 -9.17
N ILE A 128 7.32 -16.25 -7.87
CA ILE A 128 6.17 -15.53 -7.35
C ILE A 128 6.35 -14.04 -7.65
N ARG A 129 5.36 -13.43 -8.31
CA ARG A 129 5.39 -12.01 -8.69
C ARG A 129 4.16 -11.27 -8.14
N PRO A 130 4.27 -10.01 -7.71
CA PRO A 130 3.11 -9.23 -7.33
C PRO A 130 2.10 -9.13 -8.47
N PHE A 131 0.80 -9.23 -8.18
CA PHE A 131 -0.24 -8.97 -9.17
C PHE A 131 -0.49 -7.46 -9.24
N THR A 132 0.33 -6.75 -10.02
CA THR A 132 0.40 -5.28 -10.03
C THR A 132 -0.92 -4.60 -10.40
N ALA A 133 -1.69 -5.18 -11.32
CA ALA A 133 -3.00 -4.66 -11.73
C ALA A 133 -3.96 -4.51 -10.53
N PHE A 134 -4.02 -5.53 -9.67
CA PHE A 134 -4.81 -5.46 -8.44
C PHE A 134 -4.11 -4.63 -7.36
N ASN A 135 -2.82 -4.88 -7.10
CA ASN A 135 -2.12 -4.32 -5.95
C ASN A 135 -2.04 -2.78 -6.01
N GLY A 136 -1.91 -2.20 -7.21
CA GLY A 136 -1.90 -0.75 -7.43
C GLY A 136 -3.21 -0.04 -7.05
N HIS A 137 -4.33 -0.78 -6.98
CA HIS A 137 -5.64 -0.25 -6.61
C HIS A 137 -6.26 -1.01 -5.42
N SER A 138 -5.45 -1.77 -4.68
CA SER A 138 -5.90 -2.62 -3.56
C SER A 138 -6.64 -1.85 -2.47
N HIS A 139 -6.44 -0.53 -2.35
CA HIS A 139 -7.15 0.35 -1.42
C HIS A 139 -8.67 0.37 -1.64
N PHE A 140 -9.17 0.10 -2.86
CA PHE A 140 -10.61 -0.11 -3.11
C PHE A 140 -10.94 -1.49 -3.70
N LEU A 141 -10.02 -2.16 -4.41
CA LEU A 141 -10.30 -3.50 -4.95
C LEU A 141 -10.41 -4.58 -3.87
N SER A 142 -9.84 -4.33 -2.69
CA SER A 142 -10.03 -5.16 -1.50
C SER A 142 -11.47 -5.09 -0.95
N ASP A 143 -12.17 -3.98 -1.20
CA ASP A 143 -13.58 -3.79 -0.82
C ASP A 143 -14.52 -4.46 -1.82
N ARG A 144 -14.26 -4.32 -3.12
CA ARG A 144 -15.00 -5.00 -4.18
C ARG A 144 -14.18 -5.11 -5.47
N SER A 145 -14.05 -6.31 -6.00
CA SER A 145 -13.51 -6.57 -7.34
C SER A 145 -13.86 -7.97 -7.82
N ALA A 146 -13.74 -8.18 -9.13
CA ALA A 146 -13.80 -9.51 -9.74
C ALA A 146 -12.53 -9.73 -10.58
N ILE A 147 -11.98 -10.94 -10.52
CA ILE A 147 -10.90 -11.38 -11.38
C ILE A 147 -11.44 -12.53 -12.20
N HIS A 148 -11.65 -12.29 -13.49
CA HIS A 148 -12.13 -13.27 -14.45
C HIS A 148 -10.97 -14.18 -14.90
N ARG A 149 -11.31 -15.11 -15.79
CA ARG A 149 -10.33 -16.02 -16.37
C ARG A 149 -9.21 -15.24 -17.05
N GLY A 150 -8.03 -15.85 -17.13
CA GLY A 150 -6.85 -15.17 -17.68
C GLY A 150 -6.31 -14.03 -16.82
N LEU A 151 -6.79 -13.89 -15.57
CA LEU A 151 -6.45 -12.79 -14.66
C LEU A 151 -6.95 -11.42 -15.15
N GLU A 152 -8.03 -11.41 -15.94
CA GLU A 152 -8.72 -10.19 -16.33
C GLU A 152 -9.38 -9.55 -15.11
N LEU A 153 -8.88 -8.38 -14.69
CA LEU A 153 -9.39 -7.66 -13.53
C LEU A 153 -10.52 -6.72 -13.94
N GLU A 154 -11.70 -6.94 -13.38
CA GLU A 154 -12.81 -5.99 -13.46
C GLU A 154 -12.71 -5.02 -12.28
N GLN A 155 -12.63 -3.73 -12.59
CA GLN A 155 -12.61 -2.67 -11.57
C GLN A 155 -13.63 -1.59 -11.87
N SER A 156 -14.42 -1.21 -10.85
CA SER A 156 -15.37 -0.13 -10.97
C SER A 156 -15.51 0.59 -9.64
N ARG A 157 -15.15 1.88 -9.62
CA ARG A 157 -15.29 2.72 -8.42
C ARG A 157 -15.43 4.18 -8.77
N ASN A 158 -16.47 4.81 -8.22
CA ASN A 158 -16.65 6.25 -8.29
C ASN A 158 -16.37 6.89 -6.92
N PHE A 159 -15.53 7.91 -6.92
CA PHE A 159 -15.24 8.78 -5.80
C PHE A 159 -15.76 10.18 -6.09
N ASN A 160 -16.83 10.57 -5.40
CA ASN A 160 -17.43 11.92 -5.47
C ASN A 160 -16.61 13.00 -4.73
N ALA A 161 -15.46 12.63 -4.17
CA ALA A 161 -14.51 13.50 -3.50
C ALA A 161 -13.15 12.81 -3.51
N VAL A 162 -12.07 13.59 -3.40
CA VAL A 162 -10.71 13.07 -3.32
C VAL A 162 -10.24 13.05 -1.86
N PRO A 163 -9.55 11.98 -1.40
CA PRO A 163 -8.91 11.92 -0.09
C PRO A 163 -8.08 13.16 0.22
N SER A 164 -8.34 13.79 1.37
CA SER A 164 -7.50 14.87 1.91
C SER A 164 -7.06 14.51 3.31
N ILE A 165 -5.75 14.29 3.48
CA ILE A 165 -5.18 13.69 4.69
C ILE A 165 -4.08 14.54 5.31
N CYS A 166 -3.98 14.43 6.63
CA CYS A 166 -2.86 14.90 7.45
C CYS A 166 -2.36 13.71 8.27
N ILE A 167 -1.04 13.59 8.45
CA ILE A 167 -0.45 12.48 9.20
C ILE A 167 0.32 13.01 10.41
N GLU A 168 -0.08 12.58 11.60
CA GLU A 168 0.69 12.79 12.83
C GLU A 168 1.51 11.54 13.13
N ALA A 169 2.78 11.69 13.53
CA ALA A 169 3.67 10.56 13.80
C ALA A 169 4.23 10.60 15.23
N TRP A 170 4.38 9.44 15.86
CA TRP A 170 5.11 9.30 17.12
C TRP A 170 5.66 7.88 17.29
N SER A 171 6.71 7.74 18.10
CA SER A 171 7.23 6.44 18.53
C SER A 171 6.36 5.84 19.64
N SER A 172 6.17 4.52 19.66
CA SER A 172 5.34 3.83 20.66
C SER A 172 5.84 2.43 21.02
N THR A 173 5.95 2.14 22.32
CA THR A 173 6.33 0.82 22.85
C THR A 173 5.29 -0.27 22.63
N TYR A 174 4.08 0.08 22.17
CA TYR A 174 3.04 -0.89 21.85
C TYR A 174 3.31 -1.63 20.54
N VAL A 175 4.08 -1.01 19.64
CA VAL A 175 4.56 -1.64 18.42
C VAL A 175 5.93 -2.23 18.73
N GLU A 176 6.02 -3.56 18.76
CA GLU A 176 7.31 -4.22 18.87
C GLU A 176 8.15 -3.89 17.64
N LYS A 177 9.38 -3.46 17.88
CA LYS A 177 10.31 -3.21 16.79
C LYS A 177 10.89 -4.55 16.36
N ALA A 178 10.81 -4.85 15.07
CA ALA A 178 11.54 -5.97 14.50
C ALA A 178 13.03 -5.80 14.84
N SER A 179 13.72 -6.87 15.25
CA SER A 179 15.14 -6.88 15.62
C SER A 179 16.04 -6.61 14.40
N THR A 180 16.05 -5.37 13.94
CA THR A 180 16.82 -4.92 12.78
C THR A 180 18.10 -4.22 13.23
N LYS A 181 19.13 -4.22 12.37
CA LYS A 181 20.33 -3.37 12.56
C LYS A 181 19.95 -1.89 12.78
N GLN A 182 18.81 -1.44 12.26
CA GLN A 182 18.27 -0.10 12.45
C GLN A 182 17.72 0.15 13.86
N ALA A 183 17.18 -0.87 14.55
CA ALA A 183 16.82 -0.83 15.98
C ALA A 183 18.03 -0.52 16.86
N SER A 184 19.09 -1.29 16.68
CA SER A 184 20.32 -1.14 17.45
C SER A 184 21.01 0.19 17.16
N LYS A 185 21.00 0.65 15.89
CA LYS A 185 21.58 1.96 15.50
C LYS A 185 20.82 3.15 16.08
N ALA A 186 19.48 3.15 16.02
CA ALA A 186 18.66 4.24 16.57
C ALA A 186 18.80 4.33 18.10
N LEU A 187 18.85 3.19 18.79
CA LEU A 187 19.10 3.15 20.23
C LEU A 187 20.51 3.67 20.58
N ALA A 188 21.55 3.22 19.86
CA ALA A 188 22.91 3.67 20.09
C ALA A 188 23.07 5.19 19.88
N ALA A 189 22.43 5.75 18.85
CA ALA A 189 22.43 7.20 18.60
C ALA A 189 21.69 7.98 19.71
N ALA A 190 20.52 7.51 20.14
CA ALA A 190 19.74 8.15 21.20
C ALA A 190 20.43 8.10 22.57
N VAL A 191 21.16 7.02 22.87
CA VAL A 191 21.88 6.84 24.15
C VAL A 191 23.19 7.64 24.18
N SER A 192 23.89 7.78 23.05
CA SER A 192 25.19 8.47 22.98
C SER A 192 25.10 9.99 22.82
N GLY A 193 23.92 10.54 22.56
CA GLY A 193 23.76 11.96 22.20
C GLY A 193 24.43 12.33 20.86
N ALA A 194 24.89 11.34 20.09
CA ALA A 194 25.58 11.55 18.83
C ALA A 194 24.58 11.81 17.68
N ALA A 195 24.82 12.88 16.92
CA ALA A 195 23.92 13.41 15.89
C ALA A 195 23.86 12.60 14.56
N THR A 196 24.09 11.28 14.55
CA THR A 196 24.50 10.59 13.30
C THR A 196 23.64 9.41 12.81
N VAL A 197 22.39 9.30 13.25
CA VAL A 197 21.34 8.64 12.44
C VAL A 197 20.07 9.46 12.52
N SER A 198 19.96 10.49 11.68
CA SER A 198 18.70 11.20 11.47
C SER A 198 17.86 10.42 10.46
N CYS A 199 16.67 9.99 10.90
CA CYS A 199 15.62 9.52 10.00
C CYS A 199 14.65 10.68 9.77
N ALA A 200 14.49 11.09 8.52
CA ALA A 200 13.41 11.98 8.13
C ALA A 200 12.32 11.16 7.44
N PHE A 201 11.07 11.47 7.74
CA PHE A 201 9.93 10.78 7.18
C PHE A 201 9.08 11.76 6.38
N TYR A 202 8.59 11.28 5.25
CA TYR A 202 7.70 12.00 4.36
C TYR A 202 6.59 11.07 3.89
N ALA A 203 5.55 11.62 3.28
CA ALA A 203 4.46 10.82 2.74
C ALA A 203 3.83 11.46 1.49
N TYR A 204 3.23 10.59 0.67
CA TYR A 204 2.25 10.94 -0.35
C TYR A 204 0.91 10.27 -0.01
N ALA A 205 -0.18 10.91 -0.39
CA ALA A 205 -1.47 10.26 -0.60
C ALA A 205 -1.64 10.01 -2.10
N VAL A 206 -1.96 8.79 -2.51
CA VAL A 206 -1.95 8.37 -3.91
C VAL A 206 -3.28 7.70 -4.25
N MET A 207 -3.95 8.20 -5.29
CA MET A 207 -5.15 7.57 -5.88
C MET A 207 -4.77 6.62 -7.02
N ASP A 208 -3.93 7.11 -7.92
CA ASP A 208 -3.42 6.33 -9.05
C ASP A 208 -2.03 6.86 -9.44
N ASP A 209 -1.00 6.11 -9.05
CA ASP A 209 0.39 6.50 -9.29
C ASP A 209 0.73 6.49 -10.78
N LYS A 210 0.13 5.57 -11.55
CA LYS A 210 0.40 5.43 -12.98
C LYS A 210 0.05 6.73 -13.71
N ARG A 211 -1.04 7.37 -13.32
CA ARG A 211 -1.52 8.65 -13.88
C ARG A 211 -1.00 9.89 -13.15
N GLY A 212 -0.14 9.72 -12.14
CA GLY A 212 0.36 10.83 -11.34
C GLY A 212 -0.72 11.48 -10.46
N LEU A 213 -1.82 10.77 -10.18
CA LEU A 213 -2.89 11.23 -9.30
C LEU A 213 -2.47 10.99 -7.85
N SER A 214 -1.53 11.83 -7.40
CA SER A 214 -0.96 11.84 -6.07
C SER A 214 -0.94 13.24 -5.46
N SER A 215 -0.86 13.31 -4.15
CA SER A 215 -0.60 14.54 -3.43
C SER A 215 0.80 15.08 -3.71
N GLU A 216 1.02 16.35 -3.36
CA GLU A 216 2.37 16.82 -3.10
C GLU A 216 2.98 16.04 -1.92
N LEU A 217 4.32 15.97 -1.88
CA LEU A 217 5.04 15.38 -0.76
C LEU A 217 4.87 16.26 0.49
N PHE A 218 4.56 15.66 1.63
CA PHE A 218 4.57 16.35 2.90
C PHE A 218 5.45 15.65 3.94
N ARG A 219 6.14 16.45 4.74
CA ARG A 219 7.04 15.98 5.79
C ARG A 219 6.25 15.57 7.03
N LEU A 220 6.63 14.44 7.63
CA LEU A 220 6.06 13.99 8.90
C LEU A 220 6.82 14.59 10.08
N ASP A 221 6.10 15.22 11.00
CA ASP A 221 6.65 15.75 12.25
C ASP A 221 6.41 14.79 13.42
N PHE A 222 7.50 14.38 14.07
CA PHE A 222 7.49 13.58 15.29
C PHE A 222 7.39 14.44 16.56
N LYS A 223 7.12 15.74 16.43
CA LYS A 223 6.96 16.73 17.51
C LYS A 223 8.15 16.71 18.48
N GLY A 224 9.36 16.65 17.92
CA GLY A 224 10.62 16.59 18.68
C GLY A 224 10.98 15.21 19.26
N ARG A 225 10.17 14.16 19.03
CA ARG A 225 10.49 12.80 19.47
C ARG A 225 11.44 12.10 18.48
N ALA A 226 12.32 11.26 19.01
CA ALA A 226 13.14 10.38 18.17
C ALA A 226 12.28 9.26 17.58
N SER A 227 12.36 9.05 16.27
CA SER A 227 11.72 7.92 15.61
C SER A 227 12.28 6.59 16.13
N TYR A 228 11.41 5.59 16.29
CA TYR A 228 11.75 4.25 16.75
C TYR A 228 12.45 4.12 18.11
N VAL A 229 12.41 5.17 18.92
CA VAL A 229 12.95 5.17 20.28
C VAL A 229 11.93 5.77 21.21
N CYS A 230 11.69 5.09 22.34
CA CYS A 230 10.73 5.48 23.34
C CYS A 230 11.41 5.59 24.70
N ASP A 231 10.90 6.49 25.54
CA ASP A 231 11.21 6.50 26.96
C ASP A 231 10.35 5.45 27.68
N LYS A 232 11.00 4.59 28.47
CA LYS A 232 10.33 3.61 29.32
C LYS A 232 10.76 3.83 30.75
N THR A 233 9.80 4.20 31.59
CA THR A 233 10.00 4.39 33.02
C THR A 233 9.70 3.10 33.76
N ASP A 234 10.63 2.63 34.59
CA ASP A 234 10.43 1.45 35.44
C ASP A 234 9.59 1.80 36.69
N LYS A 235 9.28 0.78 37.51
CA LYS A 235 8.50 0.95 38.75
C LYS A 235 9.21 1.84 39.80
N ASN A 236 10.50 2.07 39.65
CA ASN A 236 11.33 2.86 40.55
C ASN A 236 11.51 4.32 40.06
N GLY A 237 10.88 4.69 38.94
CA GLY A 237 10.97 6.03 38.35
C GLY A 237 12.19 6.23 37.44
N ASN A 238 13.01 5.21 37.20
CA ASN A 238 14.14 5.32 36.29
C ASN A 238 13.66 5.26 34.84
N THR A 239 14.02 6.25 34.04
CA THR A 239 13.65 6.31 32.62
C THR A 239 14.82 5.83 31.76
N THR A 240 14.55 4.85 30.90
CA THR A 240 15.51 4.29 29.95
C THR A 240 14.99 4.44 28.53
N LYS A 241 15.90 4.64 27.57
CA LYS A 241 15.56 4.61 26.15
C LYS A 241 15.44 3.16 25.70
N VAL A 242 14.34 2.80 25.04
CA VAL A 242 14.11 1.46 24.48
C VAL A 242 13.77 1.55 23.00
N PRO A 243 14.18 0.56 22.17
CA PRO A 243 13.69 0.44 20.80
C PRO A 243 12.19 0.23 20.77
N CYS A 244 11.51 0.87 19.82
CA CYS A 244 10.06 0.71 19.64
C CYS A 244 9.67 1.00 18.18
N GLY A 245 8.42 0.71 17.80
CA GLY A 245 7.89 1.08 16.48
C GLY A 245 7.40 2.53 16.42
N ASN A 246 6.92 2.93 15.25
CA ASN A 246 6.23 4.20 15.03
C ASN A 246 4.73 3.96 14.83
N VAL A 247 3.93 4.97 15.18
CA VAL A 247 2.50 5.04 14.92
C VAL A 247 2.26 6.27 14.06
N TYR A 248 1.48 6.09 12.98
CA TYR A 248 1.02 7.17 12.12
C TYR A 248 -0.48 7.31 12.24
N ARG A 249 -0.96 8.45 12.72
CA ARG A 249 -2.39 8.76 12.79
C ARG A 249 -2.80 9.53 11.54
N LEU A 250 -3.75 8.97 10.81
CA LEU A 250 -4.35 9.56 9.64
C LEU A 250 -5.56 10.40 10.07
N ARG A 251 -5.45 11.73 9.91
CA ARG A 251 -6.57 12.66 10.06
C ARG A 251 -7.12 12.98 8.67
N TRP A 252 -8.44 12.90 8.54
CA TRP A 252 -9.16 13.08 7.28
C TRP A 252 -9.89 14.41 7.31
N LYS A 253 -9.75 15.20 6.24
CA LYS A 253 -10.59 16.37 6.01
C LYS A 253 -11.84 15.92 5.27
N GLY A 254 -12.95 15.78 5.99
CA GLY A 254 -14.20 15.23 5.46
C GLY A 254 -14.25 13.70 5.56
N SER A 255 -14.65 13.04 4.48
CA SER A 255 -14.88 11.59 4.43
C SER A 255 -13.59 10.77 4.49
N GLN A 256 -13.65 9.59 5.13
CA GLN A 256 -12.55 8.62 5.19
C GLN A 256 -12.53 7.79 3.90
N LEU A 257 -11.90 8.34 2.87
CA LEU A 257 -11.89 7.76 1.53
C LEU A 257 -10.62 6.92 1.30
N PRO A 258 -10.71 5.77 0.64
CA PRO A 258 -9.54 4.93 0.44
C PRO A 258 -8.51 5.60 -0.48
N CYS A 259 -7.23 5.37 -0.20
CA CYS A 259 -6.08 5.76 -1.03
C CYS A 259 -4.88 4.91 -0.63
N ILE A 260 -3.80 4.95 -1.40
CA ILE A 260 -2.49 4.47 -0.96
C ILE A 260 -1.80 5.60 -0.20
N VAL A 261 -1.35 5.32 1.02
CA VAL A 261 -0.39 6.18 1.72
C VAL A 261 1.00 5.63 1.44
N ARG A 262 1.79 6.35 0.63
CA ARG A 262 3.19 6.02 0.36
C ARG A 262 4.06 6.74 1.36
N LEU A 263 4.60 6.02 2.32
CA LEU A 263 5.56 6.54 3.29
C LEU A 263 6.96 6.49 2.70
N VAL A 264 7.75 7.53 2.94
CA VAL A 264 9.16 7.63 2.54
C VAL A 264 10.00 7.81 3.79
N ARG A 265 11.03 6.99 3.93
CA ARG A 265 12.02 7.08 5.00
C ARG A 265 13.38 7.42 4.39
N LYS A 266 13.90 8.59 4.75
CA LYS A 266 15.24 9.07 4.40
C LYS A 266 16.17 8.85 5.58
N GLU A 267 17.18 8.01 5.40
CA GLU A 267 18.15 7.64 6.44
C GLU A 267 19.53 8.19 6.10
N THR A 268 20.09 9.01 6.99
CA THR A 268 21.51 9.37 6.90
C THR A 268 22.33 8.29 7.59
N VAL A 269 23.18 7.59 6.84
CA VAL A 269 24.07 6.55 7.38
C VAL A 269 25.51 7.07 7.55
N LEU A 270 26.33 6.30 8.29
CA LEU A 270 27.75 6.58 8.52
C LEU A 270 28.47 6.89 7.19
N LEU A 271 29.39 7.86 7.22
CA LEU A 271 30.10 8.42 6.05
C LEU A 271 29.27 9.34 5.15
N GLY A 272 28.11 9.81 5.61
CA GLY A 272 27.31 10.82 4.91
C GLY A 272 26.50 10.28 3.72
N LYS A 273 26.45 8.95 3.55
CA LYS A 273 25.57 8.34 2.55
C LYS A 273 24.11 8.46 3.01
N THR A 274 23.21 8.68 2.06
CA THR A 274 21.76 8.70 2.32
C THR A 274 21.14 7.46 1.70
N GLU A 275 20.31 6.76 2.46
CA GLU A 275 19.48 5.66 1.96
C GLU A 275 18.00 6.05 2.01
N TYR A 276 17.24 5.60 1.01
CA TYR A 276 15.80 5.79 0.94
C TYR A 276 15.07 4.45 0.98
N ARG A 277 13.95 4.42 1.68
CA ARG A 277 13.00 3.31 1.70
C ARG A 277 11.58 3.83 1.52
N ILE A 278 10.74 3.05 0.87
CA ILE A 278 9.32 3.33 0.69
C ILE A 278 8.45 2.17 1.15
N ALA A 279 7.29 2.49 1.72
CA ALA A 279 6.24 1.52 2.04
C ALA A 279 4.91 2.07 1.52
N GLU A 280 4.17 1.23 0.79
CA GLU A 280 2.92 1.59 0.16
C GLU A 280 1.77 0.89 0.86
N VAL A 281 0.99 1.67 1.62
CA VAL A 281 -0.07 1.13 2.45
C VAL A 281 -1.42 1.46 1.82
N PRO A 282 -2.14 0.49 1.24
CA PRO A 282 -3.49 0.70 0.75
C PRO A 282 -4.43 0.92 1.93
N VAL A 283 -4.79 2.16 2.21
CA VAL A 283 -5.65 2.52 3.32
C VAL A 283 -7.11 2.35 2.92
N CYS A 284 -7.84 1.48 3.62
CA CYS A 284 -9.27 1.21 3.39
C CYS A 284 -10.15 1.84 4.48
N GLY A 285 -9.81 3.07 4.91
CA GLY A 285 -10.46 3.75 6.04
C GLY A 285 -9.71 3.61 7.38
N ALA A 286 -8.46 3.13 7.37
CA ALA A 286 -7.59 3.15 8.54
C ALA A 286 -7.44 4.56 9.12
N ARG A 287 -7.40 4.63 10.46
CA ARG A 287 -7.08 5.87 11.21
C ARG A 287 -5.68 5.84 11.80
N PHE A 288 -5.12 4.65 11.99
CA PHE A 288 -3.77 4.47 12.48
C PHE A 288 -3.05 3.40 11.66
N LEU A 289 -1.77 3.65 11.39
CA LEU A 289 -0.83 2.71 10.81
C LEU A 289 0.30 2.46 11.81
N TYR A 290 0.84 1.26 11.80
CA TYR A 290 1.82 0.76 12.76
C TYR A 290 3.05 0.27 12.01
N ASP A 291 4.19 0.88 12.31
CA ASP A 291 5.46 0.65 11.65
C ASP A 291 6.47 0.03 12.60
N ASN A 292 6.84 -1.20 12.31
CA ASN A 292 7.79 -1.99 13.10
C ASN A 292 9.24 -1.87 12.58
N SER A 293 9.52 -0.92 11.67
CA SER A 293 10.75 -0.69 10.90
C SER A 293 11.03 -1.60 9.70
N VAL A 294 10.32 -2.72 9.57
CA VAL A 294 10.40 -3.65 8.42
C VAL A 294 9.15 -3.58 7.55
N SER A 295 8.00 -3.35 8.15
CA SER A 295 6.73 -3.13 7.45
C SER A 295 5.85 -2.13 8.18
N VAL A 296 4.87 -1.61 7.45
CA VAL A 296 3.78 -0.79 7.96
C VAL A 296 2.48 -1.56 7.74
N ASN A 297 1.83 -2.00 8.82
CA ASN A 297 0.68 -2.91 8.79
C ASN A 297 0.91 -4.21 7.96
N GLY A 298 2.16 -4.68 7.87
CA GLY A 298 2.53 -5.85 7.06
C GLY A 298 2.85 -5.55 5.59
N HIS A 299 2.80 -4.29 5.14
CA HIS A 299 3.29 -3.85 3.83
C HIS A 299 4.76 -3.46 3.96
N LEU A 300 5.65 -4.10 3.18
CA LEU A 300 7.09 -4.06 3.45
C LEU A 300 7.70 -2.69 3.09
N TRP A 301 8.69 -2.29 3.87
CA TRP A 301 9.62 -1.26 3.44
C TRP A 301 10.54 -1.83 2.36
N ARG A 302 10.54 -1.24 1.17
CA ARG A 302 11.40 -1.63 0.04
C ARG A 302 12.32 -0.50 -0.39
N THR A 303 13.36 -0.86 -1.14
CA THR A 303 14.18 0.11 -1.86
C THR A 303 13.37 0.67 -3.04
N PRO A 304 13.28 1.99 -3.21
CA PRO A 304 12.66 2.56 -4.41
C PRO A 304 13.47 2.19 -5.66
N THR A 305 12.78 2.04 -6.78
CA THR A 305 13.41 1.96 -8.11
C THR A 305 14.15 3.25 -8.44
N ALA A 306 15.03 3.23 -9.45
CA ALA A 306 15.80 4.41 -9.84
C ALA A 306 14.89 5.60 -10.23
N SER A 307 13.80 5.35 -10.95
CA SER A 307 12.83 6.38 -11.35
C SER A 307 12.07 6.95 -10.15
N GLU A 308 11.60 6.10 -9.23
CA GLU A 308 10.95 6.53 -7.99
C GLU A 308 11.91 7.37 -7.14
N LEU A 309 13.17 6.95 -7.03
CA LEU A 309 14.18 7.64 -6.24
C LEU A 309 14.44 9.06 -6.76
N SER A 310 14.65 9.23 -8.07
CA SER A 310 14.88 10.55 -8.66
C SER A 310 13.72 11.52 -8.41
N LYS A 311 12.46 11.03 -8.52
CA LYS A 311 11.27 11.82 -8.18
C LYS A 311 11.26 12.20 -6.70
N ILE A 312 11.44 11.23 -5.81
CA ILE A 312 11.44 11.44 -4.36
C ILE A 312 12.50 12.47 -3.93
N GLU A 313 13.70 12.41 -4.49
CA GLU A 313 14.77 13.37 -4.15
C GLU A 313 14.44 14.80 -4.60
N SER A 314 13.87 14.94 -5.79
CA SER A 314 13.36 16.21 -6.31
C SER A 314 12.25 16.78 -5.42
N ASP A 315 11.27 15.95 -5.07
CA ASP A 315 10.12 16.35 -4.27
C ASP A 315 10.53 16.71 -2.83
N ILE A 316 11.47 15.97 -2.22
CA ILE A 316 12.04 16.30 -0.90
C ILE A 316 12.79 17.63 -0.95
N THR A 317 13.55 17.89 -2.01
CA THR A 317 14.28 19.15 -2.17
C THR A 317 13.30 20.32 -2.26
N SER A 318 12.26 20.17 -3.08
CA SER A 318 11.20 21.17 -3.24
C SER A 318 10.44 21.40 -1.94
N CYS A 319 10.00 20.32 -1.27
CA CYS A 319 9.32 20.39 0.02
C CYS A 319 10.16 21.10 1.08
N ASN A 320 11.45 20.77 1.23
CA ASN A 320 12.29 21.39 2.25
C ASN A 320 12.68 22.84 1.93
N SER A 321 12.50 23.31 0.69
CA SER A 321 12.76 24.71 0.31
C SER A 321 11.67 25.67 0.81
N ILE A 322 10.50 25.13 1.17
CA ILE A 322 9.35 25.89 1.66
C ILE A 322 9.40 25.91 3.20
N PRO A 323 9.24 27.08 3.86
CA PRO A 323 9.13 27.15 5.31
C PRO A 323 8.00 26.28 5.86
N ALA A 324 8.26 25.56 6.97
CA ALA A 324 7.29 24.62 7.52
C ALA A 324 5.92 25.23 7.87
N SER A 325 5.90 26.53 8.20
CA SER A 325 4.67 27.29 8.47
C SER A 325 3.79 27.53 7.24
N LEU A 326 4.32 27.34 6.03
CA LEU A 326 3.60 27.50 4.77
C LEU A 326 3.14 26.16 4.19
N HIS A 327 3.53 25.02 4.78
CA HIS A 327 2.98 23.73 4.35
C HIS A 327 1.50 23.64 4.73
N PRO A 328 0.65 23.14 3.82
CA PRO A 328 -0.74 22.89 4.14
C PRO A 328 -0.85 21.82 5.23
N GLU A 329 -1.78 22.01 6.17
CA GLU A 329 -2.05 20.99 7.20
C GLU A 329 -2.55 19.67 6.58
N PHE A 330 -3.38 19.77 5.54
CA PHE A 330 -3.97 18.64 4.83
C PHE A 330 -3.57 18.68 3.36
N VAL A 331 -3.20 17.53 2.81
CA VAL A 331 -2.82 17.39 1.40
C VAL A 331 -3.83 16.50 0.69
N SER A 332 -4.31 16.94 -0.49
CA SER A 332 -5.23 16.16 -1.33
C SER A 332 -4.45 15.12 -2.12
N ALA A 333 -4.95 13.88 -2.19
CA ALA A 333 -4.34 12.78 -2.96
C ALA A 333 -4.38 12.99 -4.48
N ALA A 334 -5.12 13.99 -4.96
CA ALA A 334 -5.04 14.48 -6.33
C ALA A 334 -5.47 15.95 -6.29
N PRO A 335 -4.52 16.89 -6.11
CA PRO A 335 -4.84 18.30 -5.96
C PRO A 335 -5.51 18.83 -7.23
N GLY A 336 -6.53 19.68 -7.07
CA GLY A 336 -7.32 20.23 -8.18
C GLY A 336 -8.42 19.32 -8.72
N LEU A 337 -8.53 18.06 -8.26
CA LEU A 337 -9.64 17.17 -8.62
C LEU A 337 -10.77 17.22 -7.59
N SER A 338 -12.01 17.25 -8.09
CA SER A 338 -13.25 17.14 -7.30
C SER A 338 -13.81 15.72 -7.26
N ALA A 339 -13.67 14.95 -8.35
CA ALA A 339 -14.18 13.59 -8.46
C ALA A 339 -13.30 12.74 -9.39
N ILE A 340 -13.35 11.42 -9.19
CA ILE A 340 -12.64 10.43 -10.00
C ILE A 340 -13.45 9.13 -10.11
N GLU A 341 -13.57 8.62 -11.32
CA GLU A 341 -14.22 7.35 -11.65
C GLU A 341 -13.19 6.42 -12.31
N PHE A 342 -13.12 5.20 -11.79
CA PHE A 342 -12.38 4.09 -12.36
C PHE A 342 -13.37 3.14 -13.03
N ARG A 343 -13.10 2.78 -14.29
CA ARG A 343 -13.79 1.71 -15.02
C ARG A 343 -12.75 0.91 -15.77
N ASP A 344 -12.52 -0.30 -15.32
CA ASP A 344 -11.43 -1.18 -15.76
C ASP A 344 -10.12 -0.38 -15.80
N ASP A 345 -9.30 -0.53 -16.83
CA ASP A 345 -8.06 0.21 -16.91
C ASP A 345 -8.24 1.71 -17.15
N ASN A 346 -9.45 2.22 -17.42
CA ASN A 346 -9.69 3.64 -17.71
C ASN A 346 -10.08 4.47 -16.50
N VAL A 347 -9.67 5.74 -16.54
CA VAL A 347 -10.00 6.74 -15.52
C VAL A 347 -10.72 7.93 -16.16
N THR A 348 -11.80 8.35 -15.50
CA THR A 348 -12.47 9.62 -15.76
C THR A 348 -12.29 10.54 -14.55
N CYS A 349 -11.83 11.77 -14.74
CA CYS A 349 -11.69 12.73 -13.65
C CYS A 349 -12.07 14.16 -14.06
N GLN A 350 -12.12 15.06 -13.09
CA GLN A 350 -12.42 16.49 -13.29
C GLN A 350 -11.22 17.34 -12.88
N ALA A 351 -10.63 18.08 -13.81
CA ALA A 351 -9.44 18.91 -13.57
C ALA A 351 -9.57 20.29 -14.23
N SER A 352 -8.86 21.29 -13.73
CA SER A 352 -8.85 22.65 -14.31
C SER A 352 -7.90 22.79 -15.51
N ALA A 353 -7.06 21.80 -15.79
CA ALA A 353 -6.06 21.82 -16.86
C ALA A 353 -5.82 20.42 -17.42
N LEU A 354 -5.31 20.38 -18.66
CA LEU A 354 -4.88 19.14 -19.31
C LEU A 354 -3.71 18.50 -18.55
N PRO A 355 -3.72 17.18 -18.26
CA PRO A 355 -2.59 16.51 -17.63
C PRO A 355 -1.31 16.56 -18.47
N THR A 356 -0.22 16.97 -17.85
CA THR A 356 1.13 17.00 -18.45
C THR A 356 2.05 15.87 -17.96
N GLU A 357 1.64 15.18 -16.88
CA GLU A 357 2.39 14.11 -16.25
C GLU A 357 1.55 12.82 -16.17
N GLY A 358 2.22 11.70 -15.91
CA GLY A 358 1.58 10.39 -15.80
C GLY A 358 1.46 9.63 -17.13
N SER A 359 1.24 8.33 -17.00
CA SER A 359 1.01 7.38 -18.10
C SER A 359 -0.49 7.16 -18.29
N TRP A 360 -1.13 8.09 -19.01
CA TRP A 360 -2.55 8.05 -19.35
C TRP A 360 -2.84 7.09 -20.51
N GLU A 361 -3.93 6.34 -20.40
CA GLU A 361 -4.32 5.27 -21.30
C GLU A 361 -5.40 5.72 -22.30
N GLN A 362 -5.44 5.05 -23.45
CA GLN A 362 -6.49 5.29 -24.43
C GLN A 362 -7.87 5.04 -23.80
N GLY A 363 -8.77 6.03 -23.92
CA GLY A 363 -10.10 5.99 -23.30
C GLY A 363 -10.20 6.74 -21.98
N ASP A 364 -9.09 7.23 -21.41
CA ASP A 364 -9.13 8.12 -20.25
C ASP A 364 -9.77 9.46 -20.62
N ILE A 365 -10.54 10.03 -19.69
CA ILE A 365 -11.30 11.27 -19.89
C ILE A 365 -11.00 12.25 -18.75
N VAL A 366 -10.74 13.50 -19.11
CA VAL A 366 -10.58 14.59 -18.13
C VAL A 366 -11.59 15.69 -18.47
N PHE A 367 -12.60 15.86 -17.64
CA PHE A 367 -13.56 16.96 -17.75
C PHE A 367 -12.93 18.25 -17.24
N ASN A 368 -12.96 19.29 -18.08
CA ASN A 368 -12.42 20.59 -17.72
C ASN A 368 -13.38 21.32 -16.78
N THR A 369 -12.88 21.75 -15.63
CA THR A 369 -13.65 22.50 -14.64
C THR A 369 -13.52 24.02 -14.78
N THR A 370 -12.67 24.49 -15.69
CA THR A 370 -12.47 25.92 -15.94
C THR A 370 -13.62 26.47 -16.78
N GLU A 371 -14.27 27.54 -16.29
CA GLU A 371 -15.34 28.20 -17.04
C GLU A 371 -14.79 28.80 -18.36
N PRO A 372 -15.44 28.53 -19.51
CA PRO A 372 -15.05 29.13 -20.77
C PRO A 372 -15.31 30.64 -20.74
N THR A 373 -14.37 31.42 -21.27
CA THR A 373 -14.54 32.87 -21.43
C THR A 373 -14.58 33.25 -22.90
N ASN A 374 -15.22 34.38 -23.23
CA ASN A 374 -15.31 34.86 -24.63
C ASN A 374 -13.94 35.07 -25.32
N GLY A 375 -12.87 35.29 -24.55
CA GLY A 375 -11.51 35.47 -25.06
C GLY A 375 -10.64 34.21 -25.03
N ASN A 376 -11.11 33.13 -24.40
CA ASN A 376 -10.39 31.87 -24.28
C ASN A 376 -11.41 30.72 -24.15
N PRO A 377 -11.93 30.18 -25.27
CA PRO A 377 -12.83 29.04 -25.24
C PRO A 377 -12.05 27.83 -24.72
N GLN A 378 -12.44 27.36 -23.54
CA GLN A 378 -11.88 26.16 -22.94
C GLN A 378 -12.63 24.93 -23.47
N PRO A 379 -11.94 23.82 -23.82
CA PRO A 379 -12.62 22.57 -24.16
C PRO A 379 -13.43 22.09 -22.95
N GLY A 380 -14.57 21.46 -23.18
CA GLY A 380 -15.38 20.88 -22.11
C GLY A 380 -14.73 19.65 -21.50
N PHE A 381 -13.98 18.89 -22.31
CA PHE A 381 -13.20 17.76 -21.83
C PHE A 381 -12.07 17.36 -22.79
N TRP A 382 -11.14 16.57 -22.28
CA TRP A 382 -10.07 15.92 -23.03
C TRP A 382 -10.27 14.41 -23.00
N ILE A 383 -10.13 13.74 -24.14
CA ILE A 383 -10.07 12.27 -24.23
C ILE A 383 -8.68 11.85 -24.68
N LYS A 384 -8.08 10.87 -24.00
CA LYS A 384 -6.83 10.26 -24.45
C LYS A 384 -7.11 9.30 -25.60
N GLY A 385 -6.69 9.66 -26.80
CA GLY A 385 -6.67 8.79 -27.97
C GLY A 385 -5.28 8.16 -28.18
N GLY A 386 -5.17 7.28 -29.18
CA GLY A 386 -3.91 6.60 -29.51
C GLY A 386 -2.77 7.54 -29.93
N ASN A 387 -3.09 8.73 -30.44
CA ASN A 387 -2.12 9.74 -30.89
C ASN A 387 -1.94 10.91 -29.91
N GLY A 388 -2.50 10.83 -28.70
CA GLY A 388 -2.46 11.93 -27.73
C GLY A 388 -3.84 12.38 -27.26
N TRP A 389 -3.89 13.53 -26.59
CA TRP A 389 -5.13 14.11 -26.09
C TRP A 389 -5.93 14.77 -27.21
N ILE A 390 -7.25 14.56 -27.20
CA ILE A 390 -8.22 15.16 -28.12
C ILE A 390 -9.12 16.09 -27.31
N GLU A 391 -9.17 17.35 -27.71
CA GLU A 391 -10.04 18.39 -27.13
C GLU A 391 -11.47 18.27 -27.67
N ARG A 392 -12.47 18.38 -26.79
CA ARG A 392 -13.90 18.28 -27.14
C ARG A 392 -14.76 19.30 -26.44
#